data_AF-A0AAW3Q0E2-F1
#
_entry.id   AF-A0AAW3Q0E2-F1
#
_cell.length_a   1.000
_cell.length_b   1.000
_cell.length_c   1.000
_cell.angle_alpha   90.00
_cell.angle_beta   90.00
_cell.angle_gamma   90.00
#
_symmetry.space_group_name_H-M   'P 1'
#
loop_
_entity.id
_entity.type
_entity.pdbx_description
1 polymer ?
#
loop_
_entity_poly.entity_id
_entity_poly.type
_entity_poly.pdbx_seq_one_letter_code
_entity_poly.pdbx_strand_id
1 'polypeptide(L)' 'MLTELFERAAFRAGWRAARAGIPFHENPLRGPLARFVRQWGCGWAAANDCPRPYRVFDWEAGIRPETVELALEAA' A
#
# COMPACT_ATOMS: atom_id res chain seq x y z
N MET A 1 0.63 0.61 -17.19
CA MET A 1 -0.77 0.63 -17.68
C MET A 1 -1.69 1.34 -16.70
N LEU A 2 -2.82 1.91 -17.14
CA LEU A 2 -3.77 2.64 -16.28
C LEU A 2 -4.27 1.81 -15.08
N THR A 3 -4.45 0.50 -15.25
CA THR A 3 -4.85 -0.44 -14.19
C THR A 3 -3.83 -0.48 -13.05
N GLU A 4 -2.53 -0.54 -13.35
CA GLU A 4 -1.46 -0.57 -12.33
C GLU A 4 -1.43 0.71 -11.49
N LEU A 5 -1.78 1.87 -12.09
CA LEU A 5 -1.90 3.12 -11.35
C LEU A 5 -3.05 3.06 -10.35
N PHE A 6 -4.20 2.50 -10.73
CA PHE A 6 -5.33 2.31 -9.84
C PHE A 6 -5.06 1.27 -8.75
N GLU A 7 -4.35 0.19 -9.07
CA GLU A 7 -3.91 -0.81 -8.10
C GLU A 7 -2.99 -0.19 -7.03
N ARG A 8 -1.98 0.59 -7.45
CA ARG A 8 -1.10 1.32 -6.53
C ARG A 8 -1.88 2.37 -5.71
N ALA A 9 -2.83 3.06 -6.32
CA ALA A 9 -3.67 4.04 -5.62
C ALA A 9 -4.57 3.37 -4.57
N ALA A 10 -5.20 2.23 -4.90
CA ALA A 10 -6.03 1.47 -3.99
C ALA A 10 -5.21 0.95 -2.79
N PHE A 11 -4.03 0.40 -3.05
CA PHE A 11 -3.10 0.00 -1.98
C PHE A 11 -2.76 1.16 -1.05
N ARG A 12 -2.37 2.33 -1.59
CA ARG A 12 -2.08 3.53 -0.78
C ARG A 12 -3.28 3.99 0.04
N ALA A 13 -4.48 3.93 -0.53
CA ALA A 13 -5.69 4.28 0.19
C ALA A 13 -5.95 3.32 1.36
N GLY A 14 -5.74 2.02 1.18
CA GLY A 14 -5.87 1.01 2.24
C GLY A 14 -4.89 1.23 3.38
N TRP A 15 -3.62 1.47 3.04
CA TRP A 15 -2.59 1.79 4.02
C TRP A 15 -2.95 3.02 4.86
N ARG A 16 -3.36 4.12 4.21
CA ARG A 16 -3.74 5.35 4.91
C ARG A 16 -4.98 5.14 5.79
N ALA A 17 -5.95 4.37 5.32
CA ALA A 17 -7.15 4.05 6.09
C ALA A 17 -6.81 3.31 7.38
N ALA A 18 -5.95 2.28 7.30
CA ALA A 18 -5.45 1.58 8.49
C ALA A 18 -4.74 2.52 9.46
N ARG A 19 -3.85 3.40 8.97
CA ARG A 19 -3.15 4.38 9.82
C ARG A 19 -4.06 5.44 10.43
N ALA A 20 -5.20 5.71 9.81
CA ALA A 20 -6.24 6.58 10.34
C ALA A 20 -7.20 5.86 11.32
N GLY A 21 -7.01 4.56 11.56
CA GLY A 21 -7.88 3.75 12.43
C GLY A 21 -9.20 3.35 11.78
N ILE A 22 -9.33 3.47 10.46
CA ILE A 22 -10.56 3.07 9.74
C ILE A 22 -10.64 1.54 9.73
N PRO A 23 -11.74 0.93 10.21
CA PRO A 23 -11.95 -0.51 10.17
C PRO A 23 -11.93 -1.08 8.74
N PHE A 24 -11.44 -2.31 8.57
CA PHE A 24 -11.35 -2.96 7.25
C PHE A 24 -12.69 -3.02 6.50
N HIS A 25 -13.80 -3.23 7.20
CA HIS A 25 -15.14 -3.35 6.59
C HIS A 25 -15.71 -2.02 6.06
N GLU A 26 -15.12 -0.89 6.46
CA GLU A 26 -15.44 0.45 5.96
C GLU A 26 -14.70 0.80 4.65
N ASN A 27 -14.20 -0.20 3.93
CA ASN A 27 -13.56 -0.02 2.63
C ASN A 27 -14.47 0.80 1.67
N PRO A 28 -14.01 1.98 1.18
CA PRO A 28 -14.82 2.87 0.36
C PRO A 28 -14.91 2.43 -1.11
N LEU A 29 -14.13 1.43 -1.54
CA LEU A 29 -14.10 0.99 -2.93
C LEU A 29 -15.38 0.20 -3.26
N ARG A 30 -16.24 0.83 -4.07
CA ARG A 30 -17.51 0.29 -4.57
C ARG A 30 -17.63 0.52 -6.07
N GLY A 31 -18.60 -0.15 -6.71
CA GLY A 31 -18.88 0.02 -8.13
C GLY A 31 -17.66 -0.28 -9.03
N PRO A 32 -17.29 0.60 -9.99
CA PRO A 32 -16.16 0.37 -10.90
C PRO A 32 -14.79 0.19 -10.22
N LEU A 33 -14.67 0.61 -8.96
CA LEU A 33 -13.45 0.47 -8.15
C LEU A 33 -13.42 -0.83 -7.33
N ALA A 34 -14.53 -1.59 -7.28
CA ALA A 34 -14.62 -2.83 -6.52
C ALA A 34 -13.55 -3.86 -6.91
N ARG A 35 -13.11 -3.84 -8.19
CA ARG A 35 -12.00 -4.68 -8.68
C ARG A 35 -10.66 -4.42 -7.98
N PHE A 36 -10.49 -3.28 -7.32
CA PHE A 36 -9.27 -2.91 -6.60
C PHE A 36 -9.37 -3.11 -5.08
N VAL A 37 -10.47 -3.70 -4.59
CA VAL A 37 -10.70 -4.01 -3.16
C VAL A 37 -9.57 -4.87 -2.59
N ARG A 38 -9.07 -5.83 -3.37
CA ARG A 38 -7.95 -6.68 -2.95
C ARG A 38 -6.69 -5.85 -2.68
N GLN A 39 -6.34 -4.95 -3.58
CA GLN A 39 -5.16 -4.08 -3.43
C GLN A 39 -5.31 -3.13 -2.24
N TRP A 40 -6.49 -2.56 -2.03
CA TRP A 40 -6.79 -1.79 -0.82
C TRP A 40 -6.61 -2.64 0.45
N GLY A 41 -7.14 -3.87 0.46
CA GLY A 41 -7.00 -4.77 1.60
C GLY A 41 -5.56 -5.13 1.91
N CYS A 42 -4.74 -5.38 0.88
CA CYS A 42 -3.31 -5.61 1.05
C CYS A 42 -2.61 -4.39 1.69
N GLY A 43 -2.93 -3.17 1.26
CA GLY A 43 -2.37 -1.96 1.87
C GLY A 43 -2.79 -1.77 3.32
N TRP A 44 -4.06 -2.05 3.63
CA TRP A 44 -4.61 -1.97 4.99
C TRP A 44 -3.93 -2.98 5.93
N ALA A 45 -3.77 -4.22 5.50
CA ALA A 45 -3.09 -5.26 6.28
C ALA A 45 -1.61 -4.90 6.51
N ALA A 46 -0.90 -4.52 5.45
CA ALA A 46 0.52 -4.16 5.53
C ALA A 46 0.79 -3.00 6.50
N ALA A 47 -0.13 -2.04 6.63
CA ALA A 47 -0.02 -0.94 7.58
C ALA A 47 -0.17 -1.35 9.06
N ASN A 48 -0.90 -2.45 9.32
CA ASN A 48 -1.06 -3.03 10.66
C ASN A 48 0.06 -4.01 11.01
N ASP A 49 0.62 -4.71 10.01
CA ASP A 49 1.77 -5.61 10.17
C ASP A 49 3.08 -4.85 10.43
N CYS A 50 3.12 -3.54 10.16
CA CYS A 50 4.28 -2.67 10.41
C CYS A 50 4.12 -1.83 11.70
N PRO A 51 4.74 -2.23 12.84
CA PRO A 51 4.57 -1.55 14.13
C PRO A 51 5.32 -0.21 14.25
N ARG A 52 6.10 0.22 13.24
CA ARG A 52 6.92 1.44 13.34
C ARG A 52 6.11 2.73 13.14
N PRO A 53 6.46 3.83 13.84
CA PRO A 53 5.95 5.17 13.52
C PRO A 53 6.45 5.60 12.13
N TYR A 54 5.51 5.89 11.24
CA TYR A 54 5.78 5.96 9.80
C TYR A 54 6.29 7.35 9.33
N ARG A 55 7.32 7.37 8.48
CA ARG A 55 7.71 8.56 7.69
C ARG A 55 7.21 8.42 6.25
N VAL A 56 6.84 9.55 5.63
CA VAL A 56 6.37 9.65 4.24
C VAL A 56 7.32 9.04 3.20
N PHE A 57 8.52 8.57 3.55
CA PHE A 57 9.45 7.91 2.63
C PHE A 57 9.34 6.37 2.61
N ASP A 58 8.73 5.75 3.61
CA ASP A 58 8.70 4.28 3.72
C ASP A 58 7.80 3.61 2.64
N TRP A 59 6.94 4.38 1.93
CA TRP A 59 6.13 3.84 0.82
C TRP A 59 6.89 3.73 -0.51
N GLU A 60 7.97 4.50 -0.71
CA GLU A 60 8.80 4.37 -1.90
C GLU A 60 9.68 3.11 -1.81
N ALA A 61 10.15 2.79 -0.60
CA ALA A 61 10.99 1.63 -0.34
C ALA A 61 10.23 0.30 -0.52
N GLY A 62 8.99 0.18 -0.03
CA GLY A 62 8.19 -1.06 -0.17
C GLY A 62 7.62 -1.34 -1.58
N ILE A 63 7.77 -0.39 -2.53
CA ILE A 63 7.45 -0.58 -3.96
C ILE A 63 8.74 -0.82 -4.78
N ARG A 64 9.92 -0.75 -4.16
CA ARG A 64 11.11 -1.32 -4.77
C ARG A 64 11.06 -2.83 -4.48
N PRO A 65 11.12 -3.71 -5.48
CA PRO A 65 11.51 -5.07 -5.18
C PRO A 65 12.85 -4.98 -4.45
N GLU A 66 13.03 -5.74 -3.37
CA GLU A 66 14.23 -5.80 -2.53
C GLU A 66 15.55 -6.04 -3.30
N THR A 67 15.47 -6.21 -4.62
CA THR A 67 16.57 -6.51 -5.54
C THR A 67 17.41 -5.30 -5.97
N VAL A 68 16.99 -4.05 -5.71
CA VAL A 68 17.74 -2.87 -6.20
C VAL A 68 18.64 -2.24 -5.12
N GLU A 69 18.29 -2.31 -3.84
CA GLU A 69 19.11 -1.71 -2.78
C GLU A 69 20.29 -2.58 -2.34
N LEU A 70 20.21 -3.91 -2.50
CA LEU A 70 21.35 -4.80 -2.27
C LEU A 70 22.45 -4.71 -3.36
N ALA A 71 22.16 -4.10 -4.51
CA ALA A 71 23.12 -3.97 -5.60
C ALA A 71 23.96 -2.68 -5.54
N LEU A 72 23.55 -1.68 -4.76
CA LEU A 72 24.20 -0.36 -4.69
C LEU A 72 25.09 -0.19 -3.45
N GLU A 73 24.94 -1.03 -2.42
CA GLU A 73 25.87 -1.06 -1.27
C GLU A 73 27.07 -2.00 -1.48
N ALA A 74 27.16 -2.68 -2.63
CA ALA A 74 28.24 -3.61 -2.96
C ALA A 74 29.17 -3.14 -4.11
N ALA A 75 29.11 -1.86 -4.50
CA ALA A 75 29.94 -1.27 -5.57
C ALA A 75 30.92 -0.21 -5.04
#